data_AF-A0A8K0CUK9-F1
#
_entry.id   AF-A0A8K0CUK9-F1
#
_cell.length_a   1.000
_cell.length_b   1.000
_cell.length_c   1.000
_cell.angle_alpha   90.00
_cell.angle_beta   90.00
_cell.angle_gamma   90.00
#
_symmetry.space_group_name_H-M   'P 1'
#
loop_
_entity.id
_entity.type
_entity.pdbx_description
1 polymer ?
#
loop_
_entity_poly.entity_id
_entity_poly.type
_entity_poly.pdbx_seq_one_letter_code
_entity_poly.pdbx_strand_id
1 'polypeptide(L)'
;MIKESSPDDIIQSMCCPYFSKRTGETVSKNSKRNYTDQQGADNENSSLKTMSCCSIANDLRHDSAAIYVHLEPLMEKVKTLMPTIRHVSFLSDGPSTQYRNKKMFFLMVEHISKTLSVQSFIWHFSERRHIKVAPDGVGECLKRTTDTLVGQGRDIHNFETFVNELNKNIRKIKIHAIDPTKLFAIDKILPEDLATFKGTMNIHELVWTNEKPSIL
;
A
#
# COMPACT_ATOMS: atom_id res chain seq x y z
N MET A 1 -1.61 -2.23 39.22
CA MET A 1 -0.99 -1.46 38.12
C MET A 1 -1.17 -2.24 36.83
N ILE A 2 -2.25 -1.97 36.10
CA ILE A 2 -2.40 -2.42 34.71
C ILE A 2 -1.91 -1.24 33.87
N LYS A 3 -0.99 -1.47 32.94
CA LYS A 3 -0.50 -0.40 32.07
C LYS A 3 -1.57 -0.09 31.03
N GLU A 4 -2.02 1.15 30.99
CA GLU A 4 -2.78 1.68 29.86
C GLU A 4 -1.89 1.66 28.61
N SER A 5 -2.31 0.94 27.58
CA SER A 5 -1.69 0.96 26.25
C SER A 5 -2.13 2.23 25.51
N SER A 6 -1.16 3.00 24.99
CA SER A 6 -1.44 4.29 24.33
C SER A 6 -2.25 4.09 23.04
N PRO A 7 -3.17 5.00 22.67
CA PRO A 7 -3.82 5.00 21.36
C PRO A 7 -2.85 5.05 20.17
N ASP A 8 -1.61 5.52 20.38
CA ASP A 8 -0.58 5.65 19.34
C ASP A 8 -0.20 4.32 18.67
N ASP A 9 -0.23 3.21 19.42
CA ASP A 9 0.28 1.91 19.00
C ASP A 9 -0.65 1.18 18.00
N ILE A 10 -1.92 1.59 17.89
CA ILE A 10 -2.94 0.92 17.07
C ILE A 10 -2.90 1.40 15.60
N ILE A 11 -2.24 2.52 15.30
CA ILE A 11 -2.32 3.17 13.98
C ILE A 11 -0.95 3.18 13.27
N GLN A 12 -0.46 1.98 12.97
CA GLN A 12 0.57 1.75 11.95
C GLN A 12 -0.07 1.69 10.55
N SER A 13 -0.61 2.83 10.10
CA SER A 13 -0.99 3.01 8.70
C SER A 13 0.26 2.92 7.82
N MET A 14 0.23 2.08 6.78
CA MET A 14 0.52 2.47 5.38
C MET A 14 0.70 1.24 4.47
N CYS A 15 -0.23 1.04 3.52
CA CYS A 15 -0.06 0.19 2.35
C CYS A 15 -0.73 0.86 1.16
N CYS A 16 0.03 1.17 0.10
CA CYS A 16 -0.48 1.87 -1.08
C CYS A 16 0.01 1.24 -2.39
N PRO A 17 -0.92 0.80 -3.25
CA PRO A 17 -0.72 0.69 -4.68
C PRO A 17 -1.09 2.02 -5.35
N TYR A 18 -0.08 2.80 -5.77
CA TYR A 18 -0.32 3.98 -6.61
C TYR A 18 -0.68 3.54 -8.04
N PHE A 19 -1.97 3.35 -8.31
CA PHE A 19 -2.42 2.82 -9.60
C PHE A 19 -2.36 3.88 -10.71
N SER A 20 -1.17 4.08 -11.28
CA SER A 20 -0.96 4.87 -12.50
C SER A 20 -0.63 3.95 -13.67
N LYS A 21 -1.45 4.04 -14.72
CA LYS A 21 -1.03 3.65 -16.07
C LYS A 21 -0.52 4.91 -16.77
N ARG A 22 0.73 4.87 -17.22
CA ARG A 22 1.26 5.83 -18.20
C ARG A 22 1.83 5.06 -19.38
N THR A 23 1.41 5.47 -20.58
CA THR A 23 2.00 5.10 -21.86
C THR A 23 2.20 6.39 -22.63
N GLY A 24 3.44 6.67 -23.03
CA GLY A 24 3.79 7.88 -23.78
C GLY A 24 4.05 9.11 -22.90
N GLU A 25 5.06 9.88 -23.31
CA GLU A 25 5.36 11.22 -22.83
C GLU A 25 4.29 12.19 -23.39
N THR A 26 4.06 13.41 -22.91
CA THR A 26 4.93 14.43 -22.31
C THR A 26 4.03 15.34 -21.41
N VAL A 27 4.46 15.78 -20.22
CA VAL A 27 3.68 16.59 -19.24
C VAL A 27 4.25 18.01 -19.09
N SER A 28 3.49 19.14 -19.17
CA SER A 28 4.09 20.47 -18.86
C SER A 28 3.27 21.54 -18.10
N LYS A 29 4.00 22.64 -17.78
CA LYS A 29 3.73 23.71 -16.84
C LYS A 29 3.98 25.08 -17.46
N ASN A 30 3.23 26.06 -16.96
CA ASN A 30 3.81 27.23 -16.29
C ASN A 30 2.68 27.98 -15.56
N SER A 31 2.86 28.61 -14.40
CA SER A 31 3.87 28.54 -13.31
C SER A 31 3.26 29.41 -12.19
N LYS A 32 3.43 29.21 -10.87
CA LYS A 32 4.64 29.02 -10.07
C LYS A 32 4.18 28.27 -8.79
N ARG A 33 4.82 27.21 -8.29
CA ARG A 33 6.27 27.11 -8.01
C ARG A 33 6.89 25.82 -8.58
N ASN A 34 8.05 26.06 -9.19
CA ASN A 34 8.87 25.17 -10.00
C ASN A 34 9.13 23.75 -9.45
N TYR A 35 8.60 22.76 -10.17
CA TYR A 35 9.30 21.53 -10.53
C TYR A 35 9.20 21.44 -12.07
N THR A 36 10.16 20.91 -12.83
CA THR A 36 10.14 20.99 -14.31
C THR A 36 9.32 19.87 -14.99
N ASP A 37 8.96 20.06 -16.26
CA ASP A 37 7.89 19.34 -16.99
C ASP A 37 8.04 19.69 -18.52
N GLN A 38 7.92 18.77 -19.49
CA GLN A 38 7.93 18.97 -20.97
C GLN A 38 6.67 18.33 -21.65
N GLN A 39 5.84 19.03 -22.47
CA GLN A 39 4.39 18.73 -22.73
C GLN A 39 4.00 17.97 -24.02
N GLY A 40 2.82 17.34 -24.01
CA GLY A 40 2.13 16.71 -25.15
C GLY A 40 0.64 16.50 -24.84
N ALA A 41 -0.17 16.27 -25.88
CA ALA A 41 -1.64 16.28 -25.82
C ALA A 41 -2.22 15.38 -26.96
N ASP A 42 -3.53 15.09 -27.06
CA ASP A 42 -4.68 15.66 -26.33
C ASP A 42 -5.89 14.69 -26.30
N ASN A 43 -6.97 15.15 -25.65
CA ASN A 43 -8.39 14.81 -25.83
C ASN A 43 -9.04 13.54 -25.21
N GLU A 44 -10.31 13.79 -24.86
CA GLU A 44 -11.41 12.92 -24.38
C GLU A 44 -11.40 12.39 -22.92
N ASN A 45 -12.57 12.57 -22.26
CA ASN A 45 -12.76 12.54 -20.81
C ASN A 45 -12.76 11.12 -20.19
N SER A 46 -11.58 10.52 -20.02
CA SER A 46 -11.40 9.43 -19.05
C SER A 46 -11.22 10.01 -17.63
N SER A 47 -12.31 10.20 -16.88
CA SER A 47 -12.24 10.76 -15.52
C SER A 47 -11.35 9.91 -14.59
N LEU A 48 -10.25 10.48 -14.09
CA LEU A 48 -9.33 9.80 -13.17
C LEU A 48 -10.02 9.47 -11.83
N LYS A 49 -10.28 8.19 -11.59
CA LYS A 49 -10.93 7.71 -10.36
C LYS A 49 -9.90 7.43 -9.27
N THR A 50 -9.66 8.42 -8.42
CA THR A 50 -8.83 8.27 -7.21
C THR A 50 -9.65 7.62 -6.08
N MET A 51 -9.03 6.74 -5.30
CA MET A 51 -9.64 6.09 -4.13
C MET A 51 -8.62 6.00 -2.99
N SER A 52 -8.97 6.54 -1.83
CA SER A 52 -8.19 6.35 -0.60
C SER A 52 -8.69 5.12 0.15
N CYS A 53 -7.78 4.22 0.49
CA CYS A 53 -8.05 3.06 1.34
C CYS A 53 -7.05 3.02 2.49
N CYS A 54 -7.46 2.39 3.59
CA CYS A 54 -6.61 2.04 4.72
C CYS A 54 -6.97 0.61 5.16
N SER A 55 -5.98 -0.15 5.63
CA SER A 55 -6.19 -1.45 6.26
C SER A 55 -5.63 -1.43 7.67
N ILE A 56 -6.39 -1.96 8.62
CA ILE A 56 -6.10 -1.94 10.07
C ILE A 56 -6.35 -3.33 10.67
N ALA A 57 -5.51 -3.73 11.60
CA ALA A 57 -5.56 -5.03 12.28
C ALA A 57 -5.34 -4.83 13.78
N ASN A 58 -5.84 -5.76 14.60
CA ASN A 58 -5.52 -5.81 16.03
C ASN A 58 -4.27 -6.66 16.27
N ASP A 59 -3.17 -6.32 15.61
CA ASP A 59 -1.90 -7.05 15.65
C ASP A 59 -0.73 -6.05 15.48
N LEU A 60 0.37 -6.27 16.20
CA LEU A 60 1.55 -5.37 16.25
C LEU A 60 2.70 -5.84 15.33
N ARG A 61 2.50 -6.84 14.49
CA ARG A 61 3.51 -7.33 13.55
C ARG A 61 3.64 -6.39 12.35
N HIS A 62 4.88 -6.16 11.95
CA HIS A 62 5.24 -5.29 10.82
C HIS A 62 6.18 -5.99 9.84
N ASP A 63 6.14 -7.33 9.81
CA ASP A 63 6.93 -8.15 8.91
C ASP A 63 6.29 -8.27 7.51
N SER A 64 6.96 -8.98 6.59
CA SER A 64 6.46 -9.15 5.22
C SER A 64 5.13 -9.91 5.12
N ALA A 65 4.80 -10.78 6.09
CA ALA A 65 3.51 -11.48 6.11
C ALA A 65 2.38 -10.49 6.46
N ALA A 66 2.57 -9.69 7.52
CA ALA A 66 1.67 -8.61 7.88
C ALA A 66 1.46 -7.63 6.71
N ILE A 67 2.53 -7.16 6.07
CA ILE A 67 2.45 -6.26 4.90
C ILE A 67 1.61 -6.87 3.76
N TYR A 68 1.79 -8.15 3.44
CA TYR A 68 0.97 -8.80 2.42
C TYR A 68 -0.51 -8.89 2.83
N VAL A 69 -0.82 -9.29 4.06
CA VAL A 69 -2.21 -9.36 4.55
C VAL A 69 -2.87 -7.96 4.52
N HIS A 70 -2.11 -6.89 4.78
CA HIS A 70 -2.57 -5.52 4.64
C HIS A 70 -2.79 -5.05 3.19
N LEU A 71 -2.12 -5.66 2.20
CA LEU A 71 -2.29 -5.39 0.78
C LEU A 71 -3.41 -6.20 0.14
N GLU A 72 -3.61 -7.46 0.55
CA GLU A 72 -4.59 -8.40 -0.01
C GLU A 72 -6.00 -7.79 -0.24
N PRO A 73 -6.69 -7.17 0.75
CA PRO A 73 -8.02 -6.60 0.52
C PRO A 73 -8.00 -5.41 -0.46
N LEU A 74 -6.86 -4.73 -0.62
CA LEU A 74 -6.70 -3.69 -1.64
C LEU A 74 -6.59 -4.32 -3.03
N MET A 75 -5.90 -5.46 -3.16
CA MET A 75 -5.76 -6.21 -4.41
C MET A 75 -7.10 -6.78 -4.88
N GLU A 76 -7.83 -7.45 -3.98
CA GLU A 76 -9.19 -7.93 -4.22
C GLU A 76 -10.11 -6.78 -4.64
N LYS A 77 -10.01 -5.61 -3.99
CA LYS A 77 -10.83 -4.46 -4.33
C LYS A 77 -10.48 -3.86 -5.70
N VAL A 78 -9.21 -3.79 -6.04
CA VAL A 78 -8.73 -3.37 -7.37
C VAL A 78 -9.23 -4.35 -8.44
N LYS A 79 -9.11 -5.66 -8.21
CA LYS A 79 -9.60 -6.70 -9.13
C LYS A 79 -11.12 -6.65 -9.32
N THR A 80 -11.87 -6.40 -8.25
CA THR A 80 -13.34 -6.21 -8.30
C THR A 80 -13.74 -4.97 -9.11
N LEU A 81 -12.98 -3.87 -8.99
CA LEU A 81 -13.25 -2.62 -9.70
C LEU A 81 -12.77 -2.65 -11.16
N MET A 82 -11.73 -3.43 -11.46
CA MET A 82 -11.08 -3.53 -12.76
C MET A 82 -10.69 -4.99 -13.05
N PRO A 83 -11.65 -5.87 -13.42
CA PRO A 83 -11.37 -7.28 -13.67
C PRO A 83 -10.39 -7.52 -14.84
N THR A 84 -10.42 -6.63 -15.84
CA THR A 84 -9.61 -6.64 -17.08
C THR A 84 -8.20 -6.06 -16.92
N ILE A 85 -7.74 -5.90 -15.69
CA ILE A 85 -6.41 -5.38 -15.36
C ILE A 85 -5.29 -6.29 -15.90
N ARG A 86 -4.34 -5.70 -16.66
CA ARG A 86 -3.20 -6.41 -17.28
C ARG A 86 -1.85 -6.00 -16.72
N HIS A 87 -1.69 -4.71 -16.44
CA HIS A 87 -0.46 -4.08 -15.98
C HIS A 87 -0.75 -3.24 -14.74
N VAL A 88 0.16 -3.30 -13.77
CA VAL A 88 0.10 -2.60 -12.50
C VAL A 88 1.41 -1.86 -12.28
N SER A 89 1.35 -0.61 -11.83
CA SER A 89 2.49 0.05 -11.19
C SER A 89 2.20 0.15 -9.69
N PHE A 90 3.20 -0.16 -8.88
CA PHE A 90 3.23 0.06 -7.44
C PHE A 90 4.32 1.08 -7.11
N LEU A 91 4.09 1.89 -6.09
CA LEU A 91 5.08 2.81 -5.53
C LEU A 91 5.03 2.67 -4.01
N SER A 92 6.12 2.19 -3.41
CA SER A 92 6.25 2.03 -1.96
C SER A 92 7.55 2.64 -1.44
N ASP A 93 7.66 2.72 -0.12
CA ASP A 93 8.92 3.08 0.52
C ASP A 93 9.99 1.97 0.37
N GLY A 94 11.26 2.38 0.39
CA GLY A 94 12.44 1.55 0.15
C GLY A 94 13.19 0.93 1.35
N PRO A 95 12.83 1.10 2.63
CA PRO A 95 13.44 0.37 3.74
C PRO A 95 13.38 -1.14 3.56
N SER A 96 14.50 -1.80 3.89
CA SER A 96 14.66 -3.25 3.80
C SER A 96 13.89 -4.02 4.88
N THR A 97 13.42 -3.32 5.91
CA THR A 97 12.50 -3.84 6.94
C THR A 97 11.06 -3.95 6.45
N GLN A 98 10.71 -3.30 5.34
CA GLN A 98 9.35 -3.27 4.78
C GLN A 98 9.31 -3.97 3.41
N TYR A 99 8.99 -3.25 2.34
CA TYR A 99 8.73 -3.77 1.01
C TYR A 99 9.99 -4.29 0.29
N ARG A 100 11.19 -3.77 0.62
CA ARG A 100 12.44 -4.08 -0.08
C ARG A 100 13.17 -5.28 0.55
N ASN A 101 12.48 -6.43 0.62
CA ASN A 101 12.93 -7.65 1.32
C ASN A 101 12.74 -8.91 0.46
N LYS A 102 13.65 -9.91 0.58
CA LYS A 102 13.55 -11.23 -0.09
C LYS A 102 12.18 -11.91 0.11
N LYS A 103 11.61 -11.85 1.33
CA LYS A 103 10.29 -12.42 1.64
C LYS A 103 9.18 -11.69 0.89
N MET A 104 9.27 -10.37 0.78
CA MET A 104 8.31 -9.58 0.04
C MET A 104 8.40 -9.83 -1.48
N PHE A 105 9.60 -9.99 -2.04
CA PHE A 105 9.76 -10.34 -3.47
C PHE A 105 9.10 -11.67 -3.82
N PHE A 106 9.23 -12.67 -2.95
CA PHE A 106 8.49 -13.94 -3.08
C PHE A 106 6.97 -13.71 -3.07
N LEU A 107 6.45 -12.97 -2.09
CA LEU A 107 5.00 -12.67 -1.99
C LEU A 107 4.47 -11.86 -3.18
N MET A 108 5.25 -10.91 -3.71
CA MET A 108 4.91 -10.13 -4.91
C MET A 108 4.74 -11.04 -6.14
N VAL A 109 5.70 -11.94 -6.37
CA VAL A 109 5.71 -12.83 -7.53
C VAL A 109 4.68 -13.96 -7.40
N GLU A 110 4.60 -14.61 -6.24
CA GLU A 110 3.81 -15.82 -6.06
C GLU A 110 2.34 -15.55 -5.69
N HIS A 111 2.04 -14.46 -4.96
CA HIS A 111 0.68 -14.17 -4.48
C HIS A 111 0.05 -12.93 -5.12
N ILE A 112 0.75 -11.78 -5.15
CA ILE A 112 0.16 -10.53 -5.67
C ILE A 112 -0.15 -10.64 -7.17
N SER A 113 0.74 -11.26 -7.95
CA SER A 113 0.52 -11.51 -9.39
C SER A 113 -0.76 -12.33 -9.65
N LYS A 114 -1.01 -13.38 -8.86
CA LYS A 114 -2.14 -14.30 -8.99
C LYS A 114 -3.45 -13.65 -8.54
N THR A 115 -3.42 -12.96 -7.40
CA THR A 115 -4.58 -12.25 -6.81
C THR A 115 -5.11 -11.16 -7.75
N LEU A 116 -4.23 -10.41 -8.41
CA LEU A 116 -4.63 -9.46 -9.45
C LEU A 116 -4.85 -10.11 -10.83
N SER A 117 -4.32 -11.31 -11.03
CA SER A 117 -4.31 -12.07 -12.30
C SER A 117 -3.79 -11.22 -13.46
N VAL A 118 -2.61 -10.64 -13.28
CA VAL A 118 -1.98 -9.67 -14.20
C VAL A 118 -0.91 -10.31 -15.09
N GLN A 119 -0.64 -9.69 -16.24
CA GLN A 119 0.40 -10.13 -17.18
C GLN A 119 1.77 -9.57 -16.78
N SER A 120 1.81 -8.37 -16.23
CA SER A 120 3.02 -7.79 -15.65
C SER A 120 2.71 -6.82 -14.51
N PHE A 121 3.71 -6.59 -13.67
CA PHE A 121 3.72 -5.46 -12.73
C PHE A 121 5.11 -4.85 -12.64
N ILE A 122 5.14 -3.57 -12.27
CA ILE A 122 6.35 -2.83 -11.94
C ILE A 122 6.19 -2.31 -10.52
N TRP A 123 7.18 -2.53 -9.67
CA TRP A 123 7.21 -2.06 -8.30
C TRP A 123 8.37 -1.09 -8.10
N HIS A 124 8.07 0.20 -8.03
CA HIS A 124 9.05 1.25 -7.78
C HIS A 124 9.23 1.43 -6.26
N PHE A 125 10.48 1.59 -5.83
CA PHE A 125 10.84 1.86 -4.43
C PHE A 125 11.43 3.26 -4.31
N SER A 126 10.83 4.14 -3.51
CA SER A 126 11.44 5.44 -3.21
C SER A 126 12.76 5.27 -2.44
N GLU A 127 13.63 6.29 -2.54
CA GLU A 127 14.78 6.40 -1.64
C GLU A 127 14.33 6.64 -0.21
N ARG A 128 15.17 6.23 0.76
CA ARG A 128 14.99 6.55 2.18
C ARG A 128 15.18 8.06 2.41
N ARG A 129 14.13 8.86 2.21
CA ARG A 129 14.09 10.29 2.55
C ARG A 129 12.82 10.55 3.36
N HIS A 130 12.92 11.37 4.40
CA HIS A 130 11.83 11.78 5.30
C HIS A 130 10.77 12.69 4.64
N ILE A 131 10.43 12.44 3.37
CA ILE A 131 9.38 13.16 2.67
C ILE A 131 8.07 12.42 2.96
N LYS A 132 7.15 13.08 3.66
CA LYS A 132 5.79 12.54 3.87
C LYS A 132 5.18 12.17 2.52
N VAL A 133 4.76 10.92 2.38
CA VAL A 133 4.13 10.37 1.17
C VAL A 133 2.61 10.51 1.26
N ALA A 134 1.89 10.42 0.13
CA ALA A 134 0.42 10.53 0.13
C ALA A 134 -0.30 9.58 1.12
N PRO A 135 0.19 8.34 1.38
CA PRO A 135 -0.36 7.46 2.40
C PRO A 135 -0.21 7.96 3.86
N ASP A 136 0.76 8.82 4.18
CA ASP A 136 0.85 9.47 5.49
C ASP A 136 -0.38 10.33 5.76
N GLY A 137 -0.88 11.03 4.74
CA GLY A 137 -2.09 11.86 4.86
C GLY A 137 -3.36 11.06 5.13
N VAL A 138 -3.42 9.80 4.71
CA VAL A 138 -4.50 8.86 5.05
C VAL A 138 -4.40 8.47 6.53
N GLY A 139 -3.20 8.08 6.98
CA GLY A 139 -2.94 7.75 8.39
C GLY A 139 -3.19 8.94 9.33
N GLU A 140 -2.68 10.12 8.99
CA GLU A 140 -2.86 11.37 9.74
C GLU A 140 -4.33 11.77 9.83
N CYS A 141 -5.13 11.50 8.79
CA CYS A 141 -6.58 11.69 8.84
C CYS A 141 -7.25 10.77 9.87
N LEU A 142 -6.89 9.47 9.90
CA LEU A 142 -7.44 8.51 10.85
C LEU A 142 -7.03 8.83 12.30
N LYS A 143 -5.75 9.13 12.54
CA LYS A 143 -5.23 9.56 13.86
C LYS A 143 -6.01 10.77 14.37
N ARG A 144 -5.99 11.87 13.61
CA ARG A 144 -6.64 13.14 14.02
C ARG A 144 -8.15 13.04 14.21
N THR A 145 -8.85 12.20 13.44
CA THR A 145 -10.28 11.92 13.70
C THR A 145 -10.48 11.18 15.02
N THR A 146 -9.62 10.21 15.35
CA THR A 146 -9.64 9.48 16.62
C THR A 146 -9.36 10.43 17.80
N ASP A 147 -8.30 11.23 17.71
CA ASP A 147 -7.92 12.23 18.72
C ASP A 147 -9.06 13.23 18.97
N THR A 148 -9.75 13.65 17.92
CA THR A 148 -10.91 14.56 18.01
C THR A 148 -12.08 13.91 18.75
N LEU A 149 -12.37 12.63 18.51
CA LEU A 149 -13.44 11.90 19.18
C LEU A 149 -13.12 11.69 20.66
N VAL A 150 -11.90 11.26 20.99
CA VAL A 150 -11.43 11.09 22.37
C VAL A 150 -11.46 12.43 23.12
N GLY A 151 -10.97 13.51 22.48
CA GLY A 151 -11.05 14.87 23.02
C GLY A 151 -12.48 15.42 23.20
N GLN A 152 -13.47 14.83 22.53
CA GLN A 152 -14.91 15.10 22.72
C GLN A 152 -15.55 14.19 23.79
N GLY A 153 -14.77 13.38 24.51
CA GLY A 153 -15.26 12.47 25.55
C GLY A 153 -15.84 11.15 25.02
N ARG A 154 -15.53 10.76 23.78
CA ARG A 154 -15.84 9.40 23.27
C ARG A 154 -14.78 8.43 23.76
N ASP A 155 -15.22 7.41 24.48
CA ASP A 155 -14.35 6.29 24.86
C ASP A 155 -14.14 5.33 23.67
N ILE A 156 -12.89 4.96 23.41
CA ILE A 156 -12.44 4.07 22.33
C ILE A 156 -11.47 3.04 22.92
N HIS A 157 -12.01 2.16 23.77
CA HIS A 157 -11.23 1.16 24.53
C HIS A 157 -10.93 -0.15 23.79
N ASN A 158 -11.45 -0.36 22.57
CA ASN A 158 -11.22 -1.61 21.82
C ASN A 158 -11.22 -1.40 20.29
N PHE A 159 -10.65 -2.38 19.57
CA PHE A 159 -10.48 -2.34 18.11
C PHE A 159 -11.80 -2.28 17.33
N GLU A 160 -12.86 -2.96 17.78
CA GLU A 160 -14.16 -2.93 17.11
C GLU A 160 -14.82 -1.55 17.24
N THR A 161 -14.82 -0.96 18.44
CA THR A 161 -15.26 0.42 18.67
C THR A 161 -14.47 1.40 17.80
N PHE A 162 -13.14 1.24 17.74
CA PHE A 162 -12.27 2.05 16.88
C PHE A 162 -12.65 1.97 15.39
N VAL A 163 -12.77 0.76 14.83
CA VAL A 163 -13.20 0.52 13.44
C VAL A 163 -14.57 1.14 13.18
N ASN A 164 -15.53 0.94 14.10
CA ASN A 164 -16.90 1.43 13.98
C ASN A 164 -16.97 2.97 14.01
N GLU A 165 -16.25 3.61 14.93
CA GLU A 165 -16.21 5.08 15.02
C GLU A 165 -15.50 5.70 13.81
N LEU A 166 -14.42 5.11 13.30
CA LEU A 166 -13.78 5.59 12.08
C LEU A 166 -14.71 5.49 10.87
N ASN A 167 -15.42 4.38 10.68
CA ASN A 167 -16.36 4.21 9.55
C ASN A 167 -17.56 5.18 9.62
N LYS A 168 -18.03 5.53 10.82
CA LYS A 168 -19.10 6.54 11.00
C LYS A 168 -18.64 7.95 10.59
N ASN A 169 -17.41 8.32 10.95
CA ASN A 169 -16.90 9.68 10.81
C ASN A 169 -16.14 9.91 9.48
N ILE A 170 -15.52 8.90 8.89
CA ILE A 170 -14.68 9.01 7.69
C ILE A 170 -15.33 8.33 6.49
N ARG A 171 -16.09 9.10 5.69
CA ARG A 171 -16.80 8.57 4.50
C ARG A 171 -15.95 8.47 3.23
N LYS A 172 -14.81 9.16 3.16
CA LYS A 172 -13.99 9.28 1.94
C LYS A 172 -12.85 8.25 1.84
N ILE A 173 -12.47 7.63 2.97
CA ILE A 173 -11.42 6.61 3.05
C ILE A 173 -12.12 5.29 3.31
N LYS A 174 -11.84 4.26 2.51
CA LYS A 174 -12.37 2.91 2.76
C LYS A 174 -11.47 2.20 3.75
N ILE A 175 -12.05 1.74 4.86
CA ILE A 175 -11.32 1.11 5.95
C ILE A 175 -11.59 -0.39 5.90
N HIS A 176 -10.51 -1.17 5.83
CA HIS A 176 -10.54 -2.62 5.81
C HIS A 176 -10.01 -3.14 7.14
N ALA A 177 -10.91 -3.63 8.00
CA ALA A 177 -10.52 -4.38 9.19
C ALA A 177 -10.01 -5.77 8.77
N ILE A 178 -8.87 -6.17 9.33
CA ILE A 178 -8.18 -7.43 9.06
C ILE A 178 -8.25 -8.32 10.29
N ASP A 179 -8.59 -9.58 10.06
CA ASP A 179 -8.46 -10.65 11.05
C ASP A 179 -6.98 -11.08 11.17
N PRO A 180 -6.35 -10.96 12.36
CA PRO A 180 -4.99 -11.44 12.60
C PRO A 180 -4.77 -12.92 12.26
N THR A 181 -5.82 -13.76 12.24
CA THR A 181 -5.66 -15.20 11.88
C THR A 181 -5.04 -15.40 10.48
N LYS A 182 -5.24 -14.44 9.57
CA LYS A 182 -4.65 -14.46 8.22
C LYS A 182 -3.12 -14.46 8.23
N LEU A 183 -2.47 -13.84 9.23
CA LEU A 183 -1.00 -13.78 9.27
C LEU A 183 -0.40 -15.20 9.40
N PHE A 184 -0.97 -16.04 10.27
CA PHE A 184 -0.53 -17.43 10.45
C PHE A 184 -0.72 -18.31 9.21
N ALA A 185 -1.64 -17.95 8.31
CA ALA A 185 -1.79 -18.64 7.03
C ALA A 185 -0.64 -18.31 6.07
N ILE A 186 -0.20 -17.04 6.04
CA ILE A 186 0.91 -16.58 5.20
C ILE A 186 2.26 -17.04 5.74
N ASP A 187 2.44 -17.07 7.06
CA ASP A 187 3.65 -17.59 7.71
C ASP A 187 3.94 -19.05 7.31
N LYS A 188 2.90 -19.88 7.14
CA LYS A 188 3.02 -21.29 6.69
C LYS A 188 3.42 -21.45 5.22
N ILE A 189 3.22 -20.42 4.40
CA ILE A 189 3.51 -20.44 2.96
C ILE A 189 4.87 -19.79 2.66
N LEU A 190 5.33 -18.89 3.52
CA LEU A 190 6.62 -18.23 3.41
C LEU A 190 7.78 -19.22 3.62
N PRO A 191 8.67 -19.43 2.63
CA PRO A 191 9.83 -20.28 2.82
C PRO A 191 10.83 -19.65 3.80
N GLU A 192 11.38 -20.47 4.69
CA GLU A 192 12.43 -20.06 5.63
C GLU A 192 13.75 -19.78 4.87
N ASP A 193 14.16 -20.74 4.03
CA ASP A 193 15.42 -20.75 3.27
C ASP A 193 15.36 -19.97 1.94
N LEU A 194 14.76 -18.78 1.93
CA LEU A 194 14.84 -17.89 0.79
C LEU A 194 16.27 -17.38 0.57
N ALA A 195 16.84 -17.57 -0.61
CA ALA A 195 18.12 -17.00 -0.98
C ALA A 195 18.11 -15.46 -0.91
N THR A 196 19.15 -14.85 -0.35
CA THR A 196 19.31 -13.39 -0.32
C THR A 196 19.78 -12.89 -1.69
N PHE A 197 19.02 -12.00 -2.32
CA PHE A 197 19.46 -11.35 -3.54
C PHE A 197 20.59 -10.34 -3.24
N LYS A 198 21.76 -10.52 -3.85
CA LYS A 198 22.88 -9.57 -3.66
C LYS A 198 22.54 -8.23 -4.32
N GLY A 199 22.80 -7.13 -3.62
CA GLY A 199 22.50 -5.79 -4.13
C GLY A 199 21.06 -5.33 -3.96
N THR A 200 20.21 -5.99 -3.16
CA THR A 200 18.83 -5.54 -2.87
C THR A 200 18.72 -4.05 -2.52
N MET A 201 19.70 -3.50 -1.78
CA MET A 201 19.71 -2.08 -1.43
C MET A 201 19.86 -1.12 -2.62
N ASN A 202 20.40 -1.58 -3.75
CA ASN A 202 20.59 -0.80 -4.97
C ASN A 202 19.41 -0.95 -5.95
N ILE A 203 18.40 -1.77 -5.60
CA ILE A 203 17.19 -1.93 -6.42
C ILE A 203 16.26 -0.74 -6.21
N HIS A 204 16.02 0.04 -7.27
CA HIS A 204 14.99 1.09 -7.28
C HIS A 204 13.67 0.61 -7.89
N GLU A 205 13.69 -0.49 -8.64
CA GLU A 205 12.55 -1.03 -9.36
C GLU A 205 12.62 -2.56 -9.43
N LEU A 206 11.50 -3.23 -9.20
CA LEU A 206 11.30 -4.65 -9.52
C LEU A 206 10.29 -4.77 -10.66
N VAL A 207 10.70 -5.36 -11.78
CA VAL A 207 9.83 -5.67 -12.92
C VAL A 207 9.52 -7.17 -12.90
N TRP A 208 8.25 -7.52 -13.08
CA TRP A 208 7.80 -8.90 -13.26
C TRP A 208 6.89 -9.02 -14.48
N THR A 209 7.12 -10.05 -15.30
CA THR A 209 6.31 -10.40 -16.47
C THR A 209 6.03 -11.90 -16.46
N ASN A 210 4.80 -12.30 -16.83
CA ASN A 210 4.47 -13.69 -17.12
C ASN A 210 4.91 -14.12 -18.53
N GLU A 211 5.17 -13.14 -19.40
CA GLU A 211 5.77 -13.39 -20.71
C GLU A 211 7.22 -13.84 -20.54
N LYS A 212 7.60 -14.92 -21.24
CA LYS A 212 9.00 -15.34 -21.31
C LYS A 212 9.80 -14.19 -21.94
N PRO A 213 10.91 -13.74 -21.34
CA PRO A 213 11.77 -12.76 -21.99
C PRO A 213 12.28 -13.37 -23.31
N SER A 214 11.87 -12.78 -24.42
CA SER A 214 12.50 -13.00 -25.72
C SER A 214 13.87 -12.32 -25.69
N ILE A 215 14.85 -13.03 -25.15
CA ILE A 215 16.26 -12.64 -25.18
C ILE A 215 16.70 -12.68 -26.65
N LEU A 216 16.93 -11.50 -27.21
CA LEU A 216 17.64 -11.27 -28.47
C LEU A 216 19.15 -11.18 -28.19
#